data_AF-A0A240C5T2-F1
#
_entry.id   AF-A0A240C5T2-F1
#
_cell.length_a   1.000
_cell.length_b   1.000
_cell.length_c   1.000
_cell.angle_alpha   90.00
_cell.angle_beta   90.00
_cell.angle_gamma   90.00
#
_symmetry.space_group_name_H-M   'P 1'
#
loop_
_entity.id
_entity.type
_entity.pdbx_description
1 polymer ?
#
loop_
_entity_poly.entity_id
_entity_poly.type
_entity_poly.pdbx_seq_one_letter_code
_entity_poly.pdbx_strand_id
1 'polypeptide(L)' 'MTRKLDSLPQAEREKIEADLLAISVIYNERYGIASTQADAEQQVPEHLRAYFFQRLNYYRGA' A
#
# COMPACT_ATOMS: atom_id res chain seq x y z
N MET A 1 -8.39 15.53 15.98
CA MET A 1 -8.35 14.05 16.02
C MET A 1 -6.99 13.60 15.52
N THR A 2 -6.07 13.27 16.42
CA THR A 2 -4.75 12.73 16.07
C THR A 2 -4.97 11.38 15.40
N ARG A 3 -4.74 11.31 14.07
CA ARG A 3 -4.66 10.01 13.36
C ARG A 3 -3.62 9.18 14.11
N LYS A 4 -3.89 7.89 14.37
CA LYS A 4 -2.97 6.99 15.10
C LYS A 4 -1.55 6.86 14.52
N LEU A 5 -1.29 7.53 13.39
CA LEU A 5 -0.04 7.61 12.66
C LEU A 5 0.81 8.85 13.02
N ASP A 6 0.28 9.80 13.80
CA ASP A 6 0.94 11.09 14.05
C ASP A 6 2.05 11.04 15.09
N SER A 7 2.07 9.99 15.91
CA SER A 7 3.11 9.73 16.91
C SER A 7 4.19 8.75 16.42
N LEU A 8 4.06 8.26 15.19
CA LEU A 8 5.00 7.31 14.60
C LEU A 8 6.07 8.05 13.77
N PRO A 9 7.31 7.53 13.74
CA PRO A 9 8.34 8.06 12.86
C PRO A 9 7.90 7.94 11.40
N GLN A 10 8.27 8.92 10.58
CA GLN A 10 7.81 9.07 9.20
C GLN A 10 7.96 7.77 8.38
N ALA A 11 9.08 7.05 8.55
CA ALA A 11 9.33 5.78 7.87
C ALA A 11 8.34 4.66 8.22
N GLU A 12 7.84 4.60 9.46
CA GLU A 12 6.81 3.61 9.85
C GLU A 12 5.45 3.99 9.25
N ARG A 13 5.14 5.29 9.21
CA ARG A 13 3.91 5.80 8.59
C ARG A 13 3.87 5.47 7.10
N GLU A 14 4.94 5.75 6.39
CA GLU A 14 5.04 5.47 4.94
C GLU A 14 4.94 3.96 4.65
N LYS A 15 5.52 3.10 5.49
CA LYS A 15 5.37 1.64 5.38
C LYS A 15 3.93 1.18 5.56
N ILE A 16 3.21 1.73 6.54
CA ILE A 16 1.80 1.41 6.79
C ILE A 16 0.94 1.89 5.62
N GLU A 17 1.21 3.09 5.09
CA GLU A 17 0.50 3.63 3.92
C GLU A 17 0.72 2.78 2.67
N ALA A 18 1.96 2.33 2.43
CA ALA A 18 2.25 1.39 1.34
C ALA A 18 1.50 0.05 1.51
N ASP A 19 1.43 -0.49 2.73
CA ASP A 19 0.71 -1.73 3.02
C ASP A 19 -0.81 -1.59 2.78
N LEU A 20 -1.40 -0.48 3.23
CA LEU A 20 -2.80 -0.15 2.98
C LEU A 20 -3.11 -0.02 1.49
N LEU A 21 -2.24 0.66 0.73
CA LEU A 21 -2.37 0.76 -0.72
C LEU A 21 -2.32 -0.62 -1.38
N ALA A 22 -1.45 -1.52 -0.90
CA ALA A 22 -1.32 -2.86 -1.46
C ALA A 22 -2.62 -3.64 -1.26
N ILE A 23 -3.20 -3.58 -0.06
CA ILE A 23 -4.49 -4.20 0.25
C ILE A 23 -5.61 -3.59 -0.59
N SER A 24 -5.64 -2.27 -0.77
CA SER A 24 -6.63 -1.60 -1.62
C SER A 24 -6.55 -2.08 -3.07
N VAL A 25 -5.35 -2.25 -3.63
CA VAL A 25 -5.18 -2.82 -4.98
C VAL A 25 -5.75 -4.23 -5.05
N ILE A 26 -5.38 -5.12 -4.12
CA ILE A 26 -5.89 -6.51 -4.13
C ILE A 26 -7.40 -6.57 -3.94
N TYR A 27 -7.95 -5.74 -3.06
CA TYR A 27 -9.39 -5.61 -2.89
C TYR A 27 -10.04 -5.19 -4.21
N ASN A 28 -9.58 -4.11 -4.81
CA ASN A 28 -10.14 -3.62 -6.06
C ASN A 28 -10.01 -4.65 -7.20
N GLU A 29 -8.87 -5.35 -7.31
CA GLU A 29 -8.67 -6.46 -8.25
C GLU A 29 -9.69 -7.59 -8.02
N ARG A 30 -9.94 -8.00 -6.77
CA ARG A 30 -10.91 -9.06 -6.43
C ARG A 30 -12.36 -8.66 -6.70
N TYR A 31 -12.71 -7.38 -6.53
CA TYR A 31 -14.07 -6.88 -6.71
C TYR A 31 -14.33 -6.28 -8.11
N GLY A 32 -13.36 -6.36 -9.03
CA GLY A 32 -13.50 -5.83 -10.39
C GLY A 32 -13.60 -4.30 -10.45
N ILE A 33 -13.13 -3.60 -9.41
CA ILE A 33 -13.09 -2.14 -9.37
C ILE A 33 -11.88 -1.69 -10.19
N ALA A 34 -12.06 -0.70 -11.07
CA ALA A 34 -11.04 -0.18 -11.98
C ALA A 34 -9.96 0.66 -11.26
N SER A 35 -9.31 0.09 -10.25
CA SER A 35 -8.12 0.66 -9.61
C SER A 35 -6.93 -0.16 -10.06
N THR A 36 -5.97 0.50 -10.71
CA THR A 36 -4.81 -0.18 -11.26
C THR A 36 -3.64 -0.13 -10.28
N GLN A 37 -2.92 -1.25 -10.20
CA GLN A 37 -1.64 -1.34 -9.48
C GLN A 37 -0.69 -0.18 -9.85
N ALA A 38 -0.68 0.23 -11.13
CA ALA A 38 0.14 1.31 -11.64
C ALA A 38 -0.14 2.66 -10.94
N ASP A 39 -1.40 2.98 -10.66
CA ASP A 39 -1.80 4.20 -9.94
C ASP A 39 -1.29 4.18 -8.49
N ALA A 40 -1.37 3.01 -7.83
CA ALA A 40 -0.87 2.84 -6.47
C ALA A 40 0.65 2.93 -6.41
N GLU A 41 1.37 2.36 -7.38
CA GLU A 41 2.84 2.44 -7.46
C GLU A 41 3.37 3.87 -7.65
N GLN A 42 2.57 4.75 -8.27
CA GLN A 42 2.89 6.17 -8.39
C GLN A 42 2.69 6.93 -7.08
N GLN A 43 1.77 6.48 -6.21
CA GLN A 43 1.54 7.07 -4.89
C GLN A 43 2.58 6.62 -3.86
N VAL A 44 3.16 5.43 -4.04
CA VAL A 44 4.18 4.89 -3.13
C VAL A 44 5.54 5.58 -3.38
N PRO A 45 6.24 6.03 -2.32
CA PRO A 45 7.60 6.56 -2.43
C PRO A 45 8.55 5.56 -3.09
N GLU A 46 9.50 6.02 -3.92
CA GLU A 46 10.39 5.12 -4.67
C GLU A 46 11.15 4.13 -3.79
N HIS A 47 11.56 4.58 -2.60
CA HIS A 47 12.27 3.77 -1.62
C HIS A 47 11.42 2.66 -0.98
N LEU A 48 10.08 2.76 -1.09
CA LEU A 48 9.13 1.76 -0.60
C LEU A 48 8.48 0.93 -1.70
N ARG A 49 8.73 1.22 -2.98
CA ARG A 49 8.18 0.41 -4.09
C ARG A 49 8.55 -1.07 -3.96
N ALA A 50 9.80 -1.37 -3.61
CA ALA A 50 10.24 -2.75 -3.40
C ALA A 50 9.43 -3.45 -2.27
N TYR A 51 9.17 -2.75 -1.17
CA TYR A 51 8.35 -3.25 -0.06
C TYR A 51 6.89 -3.44 -0.48
N PHE A 52 6.32 -2.49 -1.22
CA PHE A 52 4.97 -2.55 -1.77
C PHE A 52 4.76 -3.76 -2.68
N PHE A 53 5.70 -4.03 -3.59
CA PHE A 53 5.64 -5.23 -4.45
C PHE A 53 5.72 -6.53 -3.66
N GLN A 54 6.55 -6.60 -2.62
CA GLN A 54 6.58 -7.77 -1.74
C GLN A 54 5.23 -8.00 -1.06
N ARG A 55 4.58 -6.93 -0.60
CA ARG A 55 3.25 -6.99 0.03
C ARG A 55 2.16 -7.39 -0.96
N LEU A 56 2.15 -6.83 -2.18
CA LEU A 56 1.22 -7.25 -3.23
C LEU A 56 1.31 -8.75 -3.52
N ASN A 57 2.53 -9.28 -3.69
CA ASN A 57 2.71 -10.72 -3.91
C ASN A 57 2.25 -11.54 -2.71
N TYR A 58 2.52 -11.08 -1.49
CA TYR A 58 2.04 -11.72 -0.27
C TYR A 58 0.51 -11.79 -0.22
N TYR A 59 -0.19 -10.69 -0.51
CA TYR A 59 -1.67 -10.64 -0.49
C TYR A 59 -2.34 -11.33 -1.69
N ARG A 60 -1.65 -11.49 -2.82
CA ARG A 60 -2.12 -12.32 -3.94
C ARG A 60 -2.02 -13.81 -3.65
N GLY A 61 -0.99 -14.23 -2.90
CA GLY A 61 -0.79 -15.62 -2.51
C GLY A 61 -1.57 -16.07 -1.28
N ALA A 62 -2.20 -15.14 -0.56
CA ALA A 62 -3.01 -15.37 0.65
C ALA A 62 -4.51 -15.48 0.34
#